data_AF-A0A7K5ZQX0-F1
#
_entry.id   AF-A0A7K5ZQX0-F1
#
_cell.length_a   1.000
_cell.length_b   1.000
_cell.length_c   1.000
_cell.angle_alpha   90.00
_cell.angle_beta   90.00
_cell.angle_gamma   90.00
#
_symmetry.space_group_name_H-M   'P 1'
#
loop_
_entity.id
_entity.type
_entity.pdbx_description
1 polymer ?
#
loop_
_entity_poly.entity_id
_entity_poly.type
_entity_poly.pdbx_seq_one_letter_code
_entity_poly.pdbx_strand_id
1 'polypeptide(L)'
;HCNFEFDLCGWKQDENDDFDWKLRTSSTPKLGTGPATDHTLQEPSGHYIFIKSSFFQLPGQRARISSPLLSRRNKNCKVHEGGIIFYYHMYGAHIGSLIVYQRTTLKHETILLNLTGNQGNFWQRKALTLAGNGNEDFQVVFEGIAGNGPKDGIALDDLTFSKEC
;
A
#
# COMPACT_ATOMS: atom_id res chain seq x y z
N HIS A 1 -12.04 2.84 4.25
CA HIS A 1 -11.24 3.99 3.83
C HIS A 1 -10.19 4.22 4.91
N CYS A 2 -8.94 4.42 4.52
CA CYS A 2 -7.83 4.70 5.41
C CYS A 2 -6.89 5.70 4.74
N ASN A 3 -6.80 6.89 5.31
CA ASN A 3 -5.96 8.00 4.86
C ASN A 3 -4.77 8.25 5.80
N PHE A 4 -4.54 7.36 6.77
CA PHE A 4 -3.38 7.37 7.66
C PHE A 4 -3.19 8.59 8.58
N GLU A 5 -4.15 9.52 8.66
CA GLU A 5 -3.99 10.77 9.43
C GLU A 5 -3.89 10.59 10.95
N PHE A 6 -4.39 9.46 11.48
CA PHE A 6 -4.41 9.19 12.92
C PHE A 6 -3.76 7.86 13.27
N ASP A 7 -3.99 6.83 12.45
CA ASP A 7 -3.51 5.47 12.68
C ASP A 7 -3.48 4.66 11.36
N LEU A 8 -3.24 3.35 11.47
CA LEU A 8 -3.29 2.42 10.34
C LEU A 8 -4.71 1.95 10.02
N CYS A 9 -5.77 2.51 10.62
CA CYS A 9 -7.17 2.17 10.39
C CYS A 9 -7.51 0.66 10.46
N GLY A 10 -6.79 -0.08 11.29
CA GLY A 10 -6.90 -1.53 11.42
C GLY A 10 -6.14 -2.36 10.37
N TRP A 11 -5.43 -1.73 9.44
CA TRP A 11 -4.39 -2.39 8.65
C TRP A 11 -3.29 -2.90 9.58
N LYS A 12 -2.78 -4.10 9.29
CA LYS A 12 -1.80 -4.80 10.13
C LYS A 12 -0.56 -5.12 9.32
N GLN A 13 0.59 -4.79 9.90
CA GLN A 13 1.88 -5.26 9.39
C GLN A 13 1.97 -6.78 9.54
N ASP A 14 2.58 -7.45 8.58
CA ASP A 14 2.90 -8.86 8.73
C ASP A 14 4.20 -9.00 9.56
N GLU A 15 4.23 -9.90 10.53
CA GLU A 15 5.39 -10.06 11.44
C GLU A 15 6.52 -10.94 10.86
N ASN A 16 6.26 -11.60 9.72
CA ASN A 16 7.16 -12.57 9.10
C ASN A 16 7.76 -12.06 7.78
N ASP A 17 7.89 -10.75 7.63
CA ASP A 17 8.60 -10.10 6.51
C ASP A 17 9.96 -9.54 6.97
N ASP A 18 10.63 -8.77 6.11
CA ASP A 18 11.97 -8.25 6.42
C ASP A 18 11.92 -6.93 7.21
N PHE A 19 10.87 -6.12 7.00
CA PHE A 19 10.68 -4.84 7.67
C PHE A 19 9.28 -4.27 7.47
N ASP A 20 8.96 -3.21 8.21
CA ASP A 20 7.63 -2.60 8.22
C ASP A 20 7.47 -1.36 7.32
N TRP A 21 6.26 -1.18 6.77
CA TRP A 21 5.76 0.12 6.31
C TRP A 21 5.78 1.14 7.45
N LYS A 22 6.28 2.35 7.23
CA LYS A 22 6.35 3.36 8.28
C LYS A 22 5.31 4.44 8.06
N LEU A 23 4.63 4.87 9.11
CA LEU A 23 3.81 6.07 9.07
C LEU A 23 4.73 7.29 8.99
N ARG A 24 4.41 8.24 8.10
CA ARG A 24 5.23 9.43 7.90
C ARG A 24 4.39 10.67 7.70
N THR A 25 4.86 11.75 8.33
CA THR A 25 4.42 13.11 8.04
C THR A 25 5.22 13.72 6.88
N SER A 26 4.54 14.47 6.02
CA SER A 26 5.15 15.18 4.89
C SER A 26 6.20 16.23 5.29
N SER A 27 6.17 16.70 6.54
CA SER A 27 7.05 17.72 7.13
C SER A 27 8.45 17.21 7.49
N THR A 28 8.70 15.90 7.42
CA THR A 28 10.04 15.35 7.73
C THR A 28 11.08 15.77 6.67
N PRO A 29 12.14 16.52 7.04
CA PRO A 29 13.03 17.21 6.11
C PRO A 29 13.70 16.31 5.07
N LYS A 30 13.81 16.85 3.84
CA LYS A 30 14.30 16.22 2.63
C LYS A 30 15.74 15.68 2.76
N LEU A 31 15.86 14.37 2.62
CA LEU A 31 16.95 13.71 1.91
C LEU A 31 16.33 12.53 1.14
N GLY A 32 15.80 12.79 -0.06
CA GLY A 32 15.29 11.71 -0.92
C GLY A 32 14.28 12.10 -1.99
N THR A 33 13.78 11.08 -2.67
CA THR A 33 12.89 11.10 -3.85
C THR A 33 11.41 10.88 -3.51
N GLY A 34 11.04 10.87 -2.22
CA GLY A 34 9.65 10.76 -1.79
C GLY A 34 8.78 11.98 -2.14
N PRO A 35 7.44 11.87 -2.05
CA PRO A 35 6.51 12.93 -2.43
C PRO A 35 6.69 14.18 -1.55
N ALA A 36 6.42 15.35 -2.13
CA ALA A 36 6.59 16.65 -1.46
C ALA A 36 5.49 16.94 -0.41
N THR A 37 4.32 16.33 -0.57
CA THR A 37 3.14 16.44 0.29
C THR A 37 2.41 15.10 0.32
N ASP A 38 1.55 14.90 1.30
CA ASP A 38 0.60 13.79 1.33
C ASP A 38 -0.44 13.96 0.22
N HIS A 39 -1.19 12.91 -0.10
CA HIS A 39 -2.21 13.01 -1.14
C HIS A 39 -3.49 13.65 -0.58
N THR A 40 -3.87 13.29 0.64
CA THR A 40 -5.16 13.62 1.26
C THR A 40 -5.34 15.12 1.50
N LEU A 41 -4.42 15.74 2.24
CA LEU A 41 -4.46 17.15 2.65
C LEU A 41 -3.67 18.04 1.70
N GLN A 42 -2.72 17.48 0.94
CA GLN A 42 -1.75 18.23 0.14
C GLN A 42 -0.97 19.24 0.99
N GLU A 43 -0.80 18.94 2.27
CA GLU A 43 -0.14 19.79 3.24
C GLU A 43 1.12 19.11 3.81
N PRO A 44 2.10 19.87 4.31
CA PRO A 44 3.24 19.29 5.00
C PRO A 44 2.86 18.50 6.27
N SER A 45 1.66 18.70 6.81
CA SER A 45 1.16 18.04 8.01
C SER A 45 0.58 16.64 7.77
N GLY A 46 0.13 16.33 6.55
CA GLY A 46 -0.59 15.08 6.30
C GLY A 46 0.29 13.84 6.28
N HIS A 47 -0.37 12.70 6.38
CA HIS A 47 0.25 11.41 6.65
C HIS A 47 0.08 10.43 5.51
N TYR A 48 1.08 9.58 5.32
CA TYR A 48 1.01 8.44 4.42
C TYR A 48 1.91 7.32 4.96
N ILE A 49 1.72 6.11 4.47
CA ILE A 49 2.68 5.04 4.75
C ILE A 49 3.74 4.97 3.67
N PHE A 50 4.98 4.68 4.06
CA PHE A 50 6.08 4.57 3.12
C PHE A 50 7.05 3.47 3.50
N ILE A 51 7.70 2.93 2.47
CA ILE A 51 8.96 2.21 2.61
C ILE A 51 10.07 3.09 2.03
N LYS A 52 11.20 3.18 2.72
CA LYS A 52 12.38 3.90 2.23
C LYS A 52 13.56 2.98 2.25
N SER A 53 14.09 2.72 1.05
CA SER A 53 15.39 2.09 0.89
C SER A 53 16.42 2.93 1.66
N SER A 54 16.91 2.35 2.74
CA SER A 54 17.91 2.93 3.64
C SER A 54 19.20 2.14 3.51
N PHE A 55 20.32 2.69 4.00
CA PHE A 55 21.59 1.94 4.03
C PHE A 55 21.50 0.59 4.75
N PHE A 56 20.53 0.42 5.64
CA PHE A 56 20.29 -0.83 6.37
C PHE A 56 19.30 -1.76 5.67
N GLN A 57 18.61 -1.30 4.63
CA GLN A 57 17.71 -2.14 3.86
C GLN A 57 18.43 -2.68 2.63
N LEU A 58 18.54 -4.00 2.57
CA LEU A 58 19.12 -4.67 1.42
C LEU A 58 18.09 -4.71 0.28
N PRO A 59 18.53 -4.53 -0.97
CA PRO A 59 17.65 -4.69 -2.11
C PRO A 59 16.97 -6.05 -2.11
N GLY A 60 15.67 -6.07 -2.44
CA GLY A 60 14.86 -7.28 -2.43
C GLY A 60 14.18 -7.60 -1.10
N GLN A 61 14.52 -6.88 -0.02
CA GLN A 61 13.77 -6.98 1.24
C GLN A 61 12.32 -6.51 1.07
N ARG A 62 11.42 -7.09 1.84
CA ARG A 62 9.98 -6.93 1.69
C ARG A 62 9.32 -6.40 2.96
N ALA A 63 8.33 -5.53 2.74
CA ALA A 63 7.41 -5.06 3.75
C ALA A 63 5.97 -5.30 3.32
N ARG A 64 5.15 -5.89 4.18
CA ARG A 64 3.79 -6.28 3.89
C ARG A 64 2.84 -5.68 4.92
N ILE A 65 1.82 -4.99 4.42
CA ILE A 65 0.69 -4.53 5.23
C ILE A 65 -0.60 -5.11 4.67
N SER A 66 -1.45 -5.64 5.56
CA SER A 66 -2.68 -6.33 5.20
C SER A 66 -3.91 -5.65 5.77
N SER A 67 -5.00 -5.66 5.00
CA SER A 67 -6.28 -5.10 5.44
C SER A 67 -6.88 -5.93 6.58
N PRO A 68 -7.86 -5.39 7.31
CA PRO A 68 -8.80 -6.23 8.06
C PRO A 68 -9.41 -7.34 7.17
N LEU A 69 -9.88 -8.42 7.78
CA LEU A 69 -10.56 -9.49 7.06
C LEU A 69 -11.87 -8.96 6.46
N LEU A 70 -12.00 -9.05 5.13
CA LEU A 70 -13.17 -8.64 4.38
C LEU A 70 -14.07 -9.85 4.17
N SER A 71 -15.28 -9.78 4.72
CA SER A 71 -16.24 -10.88 4.57
C SER A 71 -17.04 -10.77 3.28
N ARG A 72 -17.01 -11.87 2.49
CA ARG A 72 -17.86 -12.07 1.31
C ARG A 72 -19.22 -12.65 1.67
N ARG A 73 -19.53 -12.88 2.94
CA ARG A 73 -20.86 -13.39 3.36
C ARG A 73 -21.74 -12.30 3.94
N ASN A 74 -21.19 -11.10 4.12
CA ASN A 74 -21.94 -9.98 4.67
C ASN A 74 -22.89 -9.41 3.60
N LYS A 75 -24.18 -9.76 3.71
CA LYS A 75 -25.24 -9.25 2.82
C LYS A 75 -25.39 -7.73 2.82
N ASN A 76 -24.90 -7.05 3.87
CA ASN A 76 -24.94 -5.59 4.04
C ASN A 76 -23.66 -4.89 3.55
N CYS A 77 -22.68 -5.63 3.05
CA CYS A 77 -21.43 -5.08 2.54
C CYS A 77 -20.99 -5.93 1.34
N LYS A 78 -21.51 -5.59 0.16
CA LYS A 78 -21.20 -6.35 -1.05
C LYS A 78 -19.88 -5.86 -1.65
N VAL A 79 -18.77 -6.31 -1.07
CA VAL A 79 -17.43 -6.13 -1.68
C VAL A 79 -17.29 -6.95 -2.98
N HIS A 80 -18.25 -7.83 -3.29
CA HIS A 80 -18.27 -8.71 -4.46
C HIS A 80 -18.19 -8.00 -5.81
N GLU A 81 -18.71 -6.77 -5.89
CA GLU A 81 -18.69 -5.94 -7.10
C GLU A 81 -17.73 -4.74 -6.95
N GLY A 82 -17.10 -4.63 -5.77
CA GLY A 82 -16.19 -3.55 -5.44
C GLY A 82 -14.72 -3.89 -5.71
N GLY A 83 -13.94 -2.85 -6.00
CA GLY A 83 -12.49 -2.88 -6.02
C GLY A 83 -11.86 -2.26 -4.78
N ILE A 84 -10.53 -2.21 -4.80
CA ILE A 84 -9.77 -1.30 -3.94
C ILE A 84 -9.24 -0.14 -4.79
N ILE A 85 -9.45 1.07 -4.30
CA ILE A 85 -8.88 2.30 -4.81
C ILE A 85 -7.80 2.76 -3.84
N PHE A 86 -6.67 3.20 -4.36
CA PHE A 86 -5.59 3.76 -3.55
C PHE A 86 -4.74 4.71 -4.38
N TYR A 87 -3.91 5.48 -3.68
CA TYR A 87 -2.92 6.36 -4.28
C TYR A 87 -1.53 5.88 -3.93
N TYR A 88 -0.62 5.99 -4.89
CA TYR A 88 0.77 5.61 -4.71
C TYR A 88 1.72 6.64 -5.33
N HIS A 89 2.94 6.71 -4.81
CA HIS A 89 4.03 7.50 -5.38
C HIS A 89 5.29 6.62 -5.43
N MET A 90 5.91 6.56 -6.61
CA MET A 90 7.08 5.74 -6.92
C MET A 90 7.99 6.52 -7.87
N TYR A 91 9.00 7.22 -7.32
CA TYR A 91 9.91 8.06 -8.10
C TYR A 91 11.36 7.86 -7.67
N GLY A 92 12.26 7.66 -8.64
CA GLY A 92 13.68 7.43 -8.39
C GLY A 92 14.28 6.44 -9.39
N ALA A 93 15.60 6.48 -9.57
CA ALA A 93 16.31 5.66 -10.55
C ALA A 93 16.36 4.17 -10.17
N HIS A 94 16.20 3.87 -8.87
CA HIS A 94 16.39 2.52 -8.33
C HIS A 94 15.24 2.14 -7.40
N ILE A 95 14.03 2.62 -7.71
CA ILE A 95 12.80 2.21 -7.03
C ILE A 95 12.61 0.70 -7.22
N GLY A 96 12.20 0.03 -6.15
CA GLY A 96 11.88 -1.40 -6.19
C GLY A 96 10.49 -1.64 -6.77
N SER A 97 9.72 -2.50 -6.11
CA SER A 97 8.41 -2.93 -6.62
C SER A 97 7.30 -2.75 -5.61
N LEU A 98 6.10 -2.45 -6.09
CA LEU A 98 4.86 -2.53 -5.35
C LEU A 98 4.01 -3.67 -5.92
N ILE A 99 3.75 -4.68 -5.10
CA ILE A 99 2.88 -5.80 -5.47
C ILE A 99 1.64 -5.79 -4.57
N VAL A 100 0.47 -5.93 -5.18
CA VAL A 100 -0.80 -5.99 -4.45
C VAL A 100 -1.39 -7.38 -4.62
N TYR A 101 -1.71 -8.03 -3.51
CA TYR A 101 -2.29 -9.37 -3.48
C TYR A 101 -3.71 -9.34 -2.91
N GLN A 102 -4.53 -10.26 -3.40
CA GLN A 102 -5.68 -10.75 -2.66
C GLN A 102 -5.28 -12.04 -1.96
N ARG A 103 -5.41 -12.09 -0.64
CA ARG A 103 -5.04 -13.23 0.21
C ARG A 103 -6.28 -13.84 0.85
N THR A 104 -6.57 -15.10 0.59
CA THR A 104 -7.70 -15.79 1.22
C THR A 104 -7.40 -16.23 2.66
N THR A 105 -8.43 -16.64 3.40
CA THR A 105 -8.23 -17.22 4.75
C THR A 105 -7.36 -18.46 4.76
N LEU A 106 -7.35 -19.23 3.66
CA LEU A 106 -6.45 -20.37 3.44
C LEU A 106 -5.04 -19.96 2.96
N LYS A 107 -4.70 -18.67 3.06
CA LYS A 107 -3.38 -18.10 2.68
C LYS A 107 -3.00 -18.29 1.21
N HIS A 108 -3.97 -18.56 0.32
CA HIS A 108 -3.75 -18.48 -1.11
C HIS A 108 -3.70 -17.01 -1.54
N GLU A 109 -2.68 -16.66 -2.33
CA GLU A 109 -2.44 -15.30 -2.78
C GLU A 109 -2.57 -15.19 -4.31
N THR A 110 -3.40 -14.25 -4.75
CA THR A 110 -3.55 -13.89 -6.16
C THR A 110 -3.00 -12.48 -6.37
N ILE A 111 -2.08 -12.31 -7.32
CA ILE A 111 -1.55 -11.00 -7.69
C ILE A 111 -2.63 -10.20 -8.41
N LEU A 112 -2.93 -9.01 -7.89
CA LEU A 112 -3.84 -8.04 -8.49
C LEU A 112 -3.09 -6.95 -9.26
N LEU A 113 -1.87 -6.62 -8.82
CA LEU A 113 -1.04 -5.58 -9.42
C LEU A 113 0.45 -5.88 -9.14
N ASN A 114 1.31 -5.57 -10.10
CA ASN A 114 2.76 -5.53 -9.93
C ASN A 114 3.31 -4.30 -10.67
N LEU A 115 3.83 -3.33 -9.92
CA LEU A 115 4.50 -2.14 -10.45
C LEU A 115 5.99 -2.20 -10.05
N THR A 116 6.88 -1.83 -10.97
CA THR A 116 8.32 -1.84 -10.73
C THR A 116 8.97 -0.57 -11.26
N GLY A 117 9.94 -0.05 -10.53
CA GLY A 117 10.74 1.09 -10.95
C GLY A 117 9.98 2.42 -10.91
N ASN A 118 10.53 3.41 -11.59
CA ASN A 118 9.99 4.76 -11.62
C ASN A 118 8.61 4.79 -12.32
N GLN A 119 7.61 5.34 -11.63
CA GLN A 119 6.27 5.56 -12.16
C GLN A 119 6.00 7.05 -12.43
N GLY A 120 6.78 7.96 -11.85
CA GLY A 120 6.65 9.41 -12.02
C GLY A 120 6.64 10.15 -10.69
N ASN A 121 7.02 11.43 -10.72
CA ASN A 121 7.10 12.27 -9.52
C ASN A 121 5.76 12.94 -9.19
N PHE A 122 4.70 12.15 -9.03
CA PHE A 122 3.36 12.61 -8.65
C PHE A 122 2.55 11.44 -8.09
N TRP A 123 1.57 11.75 -7.25
CA TRP A 123 0.63 10.75 -6.75
C TRP A 123 -0.22 10.18 -7.90
N GLN A 124 -0.33 8.87 -7.95
CA GLN A 124 -1.08 8.15 -8.97
C GLN A 124 -2.21 7.34 -8.35
N ARG A 125 -3.40 7.45 -8.94
CA ARG A 125 -4.58 6.71 -8.53
C ARG A 125 -4.61 5.33 -9.20
N LYS A 126 -4.84 4.27 -8.42
CA LYS A 126 -5.18 2.94 -8.94
C LYS A 126 -6.52 2.46 -8.41
N ALA A 127 -7.23 1.74 -9.27
CA ALA A 127 -8.43 0.99 -8.93
C ALA A 127 -8.21 -0.45 -9.39
N LEU A 128 -8.29 -1.41 -8.47
CA LEU A 128 -8.11 -2.83 -8.75
C LEU A 128 -9.40 -3.58 -8.45
N THR A 129 -9.81 -4.44 -9.37
CA THR A 129 -10.93 -5.36 -9.16
C THR A 129 -10.46 -6.54 -8.30
N LEU A 130 -11.26 -6.88 -7.30
CA LEU A 130 -10.96 -8.02 -6.41
C LEU A 130 -11.41 -9.31 -7.07
N ALA A 131 -10.53 -10.30 -7.13
CA ALA A 131 -10.74 -11.54 -7.85
C ALA A 131 -11.76 -12.45 -7.15
N GLY A 132 -12.54 -13.20 -7.93
CA GLY A 132 -13.30 -14.36 -7.47
C GLY A 132 -14.79 -14.13 -7.20
N ASN A 133 -15.54 -15.22 -7.34
CA ASN A 133 -17.00 -15.31 -7.30
C ASN A 133 -17.46 -16.10 -6.04
N GLY A 134 -16.51 -16.42 -5.15
CA GLY A 134 -16.72 -17.32 -4.02
C GLY A 134 -17.18 -16.63 -2.73
N ASN A 135 -17.49 -17.44 -1.72
CA ASN A 135 -17.94 -17.02 -0.38
C ASN A 135 -16.79 -16.98 0.66
N GLU A 136 -15.54 -17.10 0.20
CA GLU A 136 -14.38 -17.08 1.08
C GLU A 136 -14.00 -15.64 1.45
N ASP A 137 -13.74 -15.42 2.73
CA ASP A 137 -13.27 -14.15 3.23
C ASP A 137 -11.80 -13.96 2.84
N PHE A 138 -11.38 -12.70 2.70
CA PHE A 138 -10.05 -12.39 2.19
C PHE A 138 -9.51 -11.08 2.76
N GLN A 139 -8.21 -10.85 2.56
CA GLN A 139 -7.53 -9.59 2.82
C GLN A 139 -6.92 -9.07 1.52
N VAL A 140 -6.71 -7.75 1.45
CA VAL A 140 -5.77 -7.17 0.48
C VAL A 140 -4.44 -6.95 1.17
N VAL A 141 -3.35 -7.32 0.51
CA VAL A 141 -1.99 -7.16 1.03
C VAL A 141 -1.20 -6.28 0.07
N PHE A 142 -0.60 -5.21 0.60
CA PHE A 142 0.36 -4.38 -0.13
C PHE A 142 1.77 -4.80 0.28
N GLU A 143 2.54 -5.30 -0.68
CA GLU A 143 3.94 -5.67 -0.53
C GLU A 143 4.84 -4.64 -1.23
N GLY A 144 5.67 -3.96 -0.45
CA GLY A 144 6.72 -3.09 -0.95
C GLY A 144 8.05 -3.84 -0.94
N ILE A 145 8.73 -3.88 -2.08
CA ILE A 145 10.05 -4.47 -2.24
C ILE A 145 11.07 -3.34 -2.34
N ALA A 146 12.07 -3.34 -1.47
CA ALA A 146 13.14 -2.34 -1.47
C ALA A 146 14.01 -2.44 -2.74
N GLY A 147 14.28 -1.30 -3.36
CA GLY A 147 15.17 -1.20 -4.52
C GLY A 147 16.62 -0.82 -4.13
N ASN A 148 17.49 -0.68 -5.14
CA ASN A 148 18.94 -0.49 -4.98
C ASN A 148 19.37 0.93 -4.55
N GLY A 149 18.48 1.93 -4.63
CA GLY A 149 18.85 3.34 -4.49
C GLY A 149 18.71 3.85 -3.06
N PRO A 150 19.76 4.43 -2.47
CA PRO A 150 19.62 5.09 -1.18
C PRO A 150 18.64 6.26 -1.33
N LYS A 151 17.62 6.29 -0.45
CA LYS A 151 16.58 7.34 -0.36
C LYS A 151 15.45 7.26 -1.40
N ASP A 152 15.41 6.20 -2.20
CA ASP A 152 14.27 5.83 -3.05
C ASP A 152 13.22 5.08 -2.22
N GLY A 153 11.94 5.40 -2.41
CA GLY A 153 10.87 4.87 -1.58
C GLY A 153 9.53 4.78 -2.30
N ILE A 154 8.69 3.90 -1.80
CA ILE A 154 7.31 3.72 -2.26
C ILE A 154 6.41 4.27 -1.18
N ALA A 155 5.49 5.15 -1.56
CA ALA A 155 4.48 5.69 -0.66
C ALA A 155 3.08 5.24 -1.08
N LEU A 156 2.21 5.01 -0.10
CA LEU A 156 0.81 4.67 -0.28
C LEU A 156 -0.06 5.57 0.59
N ASP A 157 -1.20 5.98 0.05
CA ASP A 157 -2.18 6.81 0.74
C ASP A 157 -3.61 6.46 0.28
N ASP A 158 -4.61 6.89 1.06
CA ASP A 158 -6.02 6.86 0.69
C ASP A 158 -6.58 5.46 0.31
N LEU A 159 -6.22 4.42 1.07
CA LEU A 159 -6.66 3.05 0.84
C LEU A 159 -8.17 2.88 1.06
N THR A 160 -8.90 2.69 -0.02
CA THR A 160 -10.36 2.75 -0.04
C THR A 160 -10.94 1.56 -0.78
N PHE A 161 -11.58 0.65 -0.04
CA PHE A 161 -12.48 -0.32 -0.65
C PHE A 161 -13.71 0.41 -1.17
N SER A 162 -14.03 0.24 -2.47
CA SER A 162 -15.29 0.74 -3.00
C SER A 162 -16.41 -0.03 -2.31
N LYS A 163 -17.17 0.68 -1.50
CA LYS A 163 -18.42 0.16 -0.95
C LYS A 163 -19.50 0.33 -2.01
N GLU A 164 -20.15 -0.76 -2.38
CA GLU A 164 -21.60 -0.72 -2.50
C GLU A 164 -22.16 -1.11 -1.13
N CYS A 165 -22.26 -0.12 -0.24
CA CYS A 165 -22.96 -0.21 1.04
C CYS A 165 -24.18 0.70 0.98
#